data_AF-A0A851HN63-F1
#
_entry.id   AF-A0A851HN63-F1
#
_cell.length_a   1.000
_cell.length_b   1.000
_cell.length_c   1.000
_cell.angle_alpha   90.00
_cell.angle_beta   90.00
_cell.angle_gamma   90.00
#
_symmetry.space_group_name_H-M   'P 1'
#
loop_
_entity.id
_entity.type
_entity.pdbx_description
1 polymer ?
#
loop_
_entity_poly.entity_id
_entity_poly.type
_entity_poly.pdbx_seq_one_letter_code
_entity_poly.pdbx_strand_id
1 'polypeptide(L)'
;MFDIKKHVLATTFTVFALGGAHALAQDAPLAADGKLSKQELAAILLTAEQQLTLLAETATKKYLPVIQEEGINMPKAWMLMEDGETVKGISLQGQAEGAPPEIRIVMYRSAIKSLARRGLINAAAILYAGTVAENDDTKALVIEHEHRLGVSANKVVGYRKEKDRIVWGEPFTEKKPFEWFYEAKVTKNPS
;
A
#
# COMPACT_ATOMS: atom_id res chain seq x y z
N MET A 1 11.40 2.08 25.94
CA MET A 1 10.98 0.67 26.07
C MET A 1 9.54 0.59 25.59
N PHE A 2 9.32 0.14 24.35
CA PHE A 2 7.97 0.05 23.78
C PHE A 2 7.30 -1.23 24.27
N ASP A 3 6.18 -1.09 24.97
CA ASP A 3 5.43 -2.19 25.55
C ASP A 3 4.47 -2.78 24.49
N ILE A 4 4.93 -3.82 23.79
CA ILE A 4 4.13 -4.49 22.75
C ILE A 4 3.23 -5.51 23.47
N LYS A 5 1.94 -5.16 23.62
CA LYS A 5 0.92 -6.06 24.15
C LYS A 5 0.89 -7.36 23.33
N LYS A 6 1.03 -8.49 24.01
CA LYS A 6 1.04 -9.83 23.41
C LYS A 6 -0.35 -10.20 22.89
N HIS A 7 -0.51 -10.26 21.58
CA HIS A 7 -1.65 -10.93 20.95
C HIS A 7 -1.15 -12.17 20.20
N VAL A 8 -1.33 -13.33 20.83
CA VAL A 8 -1.17 -14.64 20.19
C VAL A 8 -2.42 -14.86 19.36
N LEU A 9 -2.40 -14.47 18.08
CA LEU A 9 -3.52 -14.71 17.18
C LEU A 9 -3.13 -15.74 16.12
N ALA A 10 -3.71 -16.93 16.25
CA ALA A 10 -3.73 -17.94 15.22
C ALA A 10 -4.45 -17.38 13.98
N THR A 11 -3.72 -17.31 12.86
CA THR A 11 -4.23 -17.53 11.49
C THR A 11 -5.46 -16.74 11.03
N THR A 12 -5.62 -15.48 11.39
CA THR A 12 -6.41 -14.53 10.59
C THR A 12 -5.85 -13.13 10.76
N PHE A 13 -5.01 -12.73 9.81
CA PHE A 13 -4.38 -11.42 9.81
C PHE A 13 -5.33 -10.41 9.15
N THR A 14 -6.35 -9.95 9.86
CA THR A 14 -7.14 -8.79 9.41
C THR A 14 -6.36 -7.53 9.73
N VAL A 15 -5.32 -7.24 8.94
CA VAL A 15 -4.46 -6.07 9.20
C VAL A 15 -5.04 -4.76 8.71
N PHE A 16 -6.20 -4.75 8.05
CA PHE A 16 -6.75 -3.55 7.44
C PHE A 16 -8.04 -3.07 8.11
N ALA A 17 -7.91 -2.47 9.28
CA ALA A 17 -8.70 -1.26 9.54
C ALA A 17 -7.90 -0.08 8.96
N LEU A 18 -8.09 0.22 7.66
CA LEU A 18 -7.75 1.55 7.17
C LEU A 18 -8.62 2.53 7.98
N GLY A 19 -7.99 3.44 8.71
CA GLY A 19 -8.68 4.40 9.59
C GLY A 19 -9.50 5.44 8.83
N GLY A 20 -10.53 5.00 8.11
CA GLY A 20 -11.56 5.81 7.49
C GLY A 20 -12.87 5.63 8.26
N ALA A 21 -13.07 6.38 9.33
CA ALA A 21 -14.37 6.41 10.01
C ALA A 21 -15.34 7.25 9.18
N HIS A 22 -16.01 6.70 8.16
CA HIS A 22 -17.09 7.39 7.45
C HIS A 22 -18.36 6.52 7.44
N ALA A 23 -19.42 7.07 8.02
CA ALA A 23 -20.71 6.43 8.21
C ALA A 23 -21.36 6.03 6.87
N LEU A 24 -21.85 4.80 6.81
CA LEU A 24 -22.52 4.19 5.65
C LEU A 24 -23.88 4.86 5.41
N ALA A 25 -24.15 5.26 4.16
CA ALA A 25 -25.48 5.58 3.69
C ALA A 25 -25.80 4.70 2.46
N GLN A 26 -26.92 3.97 2.54
CA GLN A 26 -27.41 3.04 1.53
C GLN A 26 -28.14 3.77 0.37
N ASP A 27 -27.93 3.25 -0.84
CA ASP A 27 -28.64 3.44 -2.12
C ASP A 27 -29.03 4.85 -2.59
N ALA A 28 -28.32 5.40 -3.60
CA ALA A 28 -28.84 6.48 -4.46
C ALA A 28 -28.13 6.56 -5.85
N PRO A 29 -28.82 7.01 -6.91
CA PRO A 29 -28.30 7.14 -8.28
C PRO A 29 -27.51 8.44 -8.53
N LEU A 30 -26.77 8.47 -9.64
CA LEU A 30 -25.89 9.57 -10.03
C LEU A 30 -26.64 10.92 -10.19
N ALA A 31 -26.05 12.03 -9.73
CA ALA A 31 -26.64 13.36 -9.89
C ALA A 31 -26.49 13.88 -11.33
N ALA A 32 -27.61 14.34 -11.91
CA ALA A 32 -27.72 14.73 -13.32
C ALA A 32 -27.05 16.08 -13.67
N ASP A 33 -26.47 16.79 -12.72
CA ASP A 33 -25.88 18.12 -12.89
C ASP A 33 -24.36 18.08 -13.17
N GLY A 34 -23.79 16.88 -13.32
CA GLY A 34 -22.35 16.67 -13.52
C GLY A 34 -21.50 16.91 -12.26
N LYS A 35 -22.13 17.08 -11.09
CA LYS A 35 -21.44 17.15 -9.80
C LYS A 35 -21.70 15.87 -9.02
N LEU A 36 -20.71 15.42 -8.26
CA LEU A 36 -20.90 14.31 -7.34
C LEU A 36 -21.66 14.80 -6.11
N SER A 37 -22.80 14.17 -5.81
CA SER A 37 -23.41 14.26 -4.49
C SER A 37 -22.48 13.69 -3.41
N LYS A 38 -22.76 14.02 -2.15
CA LYS A 38 -22.01 13.48 -1.02
C LYS A 38 -22.07 11.95 -0.97
N GLN A 39 -23.20 11.38 -1.37
CA GLN A 39 -23.44 9.94 -1.41
C GLN A 39 -22.62 9.26 -2.51
N GLU A 40 -22.60 9.83 -3.72
CA GLU A 40 -21.75 9.33 -4.82
C GLU A 40 -20.28 9.41 -4.46
N LEU A 41 -19.86 10.53 -3.83
CA LEU A 41 -18.49 10.66 -3.34
C LEU A 41 -18.17 9.60 -2.27
N ALA A 42 -19.08 9.34 -1.33
CA ALA A 42 -18.90 8.31 -0.32
C ALA A 42 -18.80 6.90 -0.95
N ALA A 43 -19.63 6.59 -1.94
CA ALA A 43 -19.56 5.31 -2.66
C ALA A 43 -18.22 5.15 -3.40
N ILE A 44 -17.75 6.19 -4.09
CA ILE A 44 -16.45 6.21 -4.78
C ILE A 44 -15.30 5.97 -3.79
N LEU A 45 -15.32 6.65 -2.65
CA LEU A 45 -14.31 6.49 -1.60
C LEU A 45 -14.34 5.08 -1.01
N LEU A 46 -15.53 4.54 -0.74
CA LEU A 46 -15.69 3.17 -0.24
C LEU A 46 -15.13 2.15 -1.23
N THR A 47 -15.40 2.30 -2.53
CA THR A 47 -14.81 1.43 -3.56
C THR A 47 -13.28 1.52 -3.56
N ALA A 48 -12.71 2.74 -3.46
CA ALA A 48 -11.26 2.93 -3.39
C ALA A 48 -10.64 2.25 -2.17
N GLU A 49 -11.29 2.32 -1.00
CA GLU A 49 -10.85 1.67 0.23
C GLU A 49 -10.91 0.14 0.12
N GLN A 50 -11.98 -0.41 -0.45
CA GLN A 50 -12.12 -1.84 -0.70
C GLN A 50 -11.04 -2.35 -1.65
N GLN A 51 -10.79 -1.62 -2.74
CA GLN A 51 -9.76 -1.93 -3.73
C GLN A 51 -8.34 -1.88 -3.13
N LEU A 52 -8.05 -0.88 -2.29
CA LEU A 52 -6.79 -0.82 -1.55
C LEU A 52 -6.65 -1.95 -0.54
N THR A 53 -7.73 -2.34 0.13
CA THR A 53 -7.73 -3.46 1.07
C THR A 53 -7.41 -4.77 0.35
N LEU A 54 -8.11 -5.06 -0.76
CA LEU A 54 -7.85 -6.22 -1.62
C LEU A 54 -6.38 -6.26 -2.07
N LEU A 55 -5.88 -5.14 -2.58
CA LEU A 55 -4.50 -5.02 -3.06
C LEU A 55 -3.51 -5.29 -1.92
N ALA A 56 -3.69 -4.65 -0.78
CA ALA A 56 -2.75 -4.72 0.32
C ALA A 56 -2.75 -6.10 1.01
N GLU A 57 -3.92 -6.74 1.16
CA GLU A 57 -4.01 -8.12 1.66
C GLU A 57 -3.32 -9.10 0.72
N THR A 58 -3.60 -8.99 -0.58
CA THR A 58 -2.99 -9.85 -1.60
C THR A 58 -1.47 -9.66 -1.66
N ALA A 59 -1.01 -8.41 -1.65
CA ALA A 59 0.41 -8.08 -1.64
C ALA A 59 1.10 -8.58 -0.38
N THR A 60 0.53 -8.32 0.80
CA THR A 60 1.09 -8.76 2.10
C THR A 60 1.17 -10.28 2.17
N LYS A 61 0.12 -11.00 1.77
CA LYS A 61 0.12 -12.47 1.73
C LYS A 61 1.23 -13.02 0.84
N LYS A 62 1.44 -12.41 -0.33
CA LYS A 62 2.49 -12.81 -1.28
C LYS A 62 3.89 -12.37 -0.84
N TYR A 63 4.00 -11.34 -0.01
CA TYR A 63 5.27 -10.85 0.54
C TYR A 63 5.69 -11.58 1.81
N LEU A 64 4.74 -12.19 2.53
CA LEU A 64 5.00 -12.89 3.80
C LEU A 64 6.15 -13.90 3.73
N PRO A 65 6.27 -14.77 2.70
CA PRO A 65 7.40 -15.69 2.60
C PRO A 65 8.76 -14.98 2.53
N VAL A 66 8.82 -13.81 1.87
CA VAL A 66 10.06 -13.02 1.73
C VAL A 66 10.57 -12.58 3.09
N ILE A 67 9.69 -12.12 3.97
CA ILE A 67 10.09 -11.66 5.32
C ILE A 67 10.27 -12.79 6.33
N GLN A 68 9.87 -14.03 5.98
CA GLN A 68 10.11 -15.23 6.77
C GLN A 68 11.46 -15.87 6.45
N GLU A 69 11.89 -15.79 5.19
CA GLU A 69 13.20 -16.25 4.73
C GLU A 69 14.35 -15.47 5.42
N GLU A 70 15.50 -16.12 5.56
CA GLU A 70 16.72 -15.48 6.07
C GLU A 70 17.42 -14.74 4.92
N GLY A 71 17.64 -13.44 5.07
CA GLY A 71 18.33 -12.63 4.08
C GLY A 71 17.90 -11.17 4.06
N ILE A 72 18.35 -10.47 3.01
CA ILE A 72 17.92 -9.09 2.75
C ILE A 72 16.52 -9.14 2.14
N ASN A 73 15.55 -8.53 2.83
CA ASN A 73 14.18 -8.42 2.36
C ASN A 73 14.11 -7.48 1.17
N MET A 74 14.08 -8.05 -0.04
CA MET A 74 14.03 -7.27 -1.27
C MET A 74 12.64 -6.69 -1.51
N PRO A 75 12.52 -5.39 -1.83
CA PRO A 75 11.25 -4.77 -2.16
C PRO A 75 10.51 -5.49 -3.28
N LYS A 76 9.19 -5.55 -3.18
CA LYS A 76 8.30 -6.07 -4.22
C LYS A 76 7.11 -5.15 -4.38
N ALA A 77 6.57 -5.10 -5.59
CA ALA A 77 5.42 -4.25 -5.90
C ALA A 77 4.29 -5.04 -6.55
N TRP A 78 3.07 -4.56 -6.31
CA TRP A 78 1.83 -5.07 -6.88
C TRP A 78 1.00 -3.93 -7.41
N MET A 79 0.12 -4.27 -8.34
CA MET A 79 -0.85 -3.36 -8.94
C MET A 79 -2.22 -3.99 -8.97
N LEU A 80 -3.24 -3.16 -8.78
CA LEU A 80 -4.63 -3.48 -9.10
C LEU A 80 -4.90 -2.99 -10.52
N MET A 81 -5.31 -3.90 -11.40
CA MET A 81 -5.62 -3.58 -12.79
C MET A 81 -6.84 -2.66 -12.91
N GLU A 82 -7.04 -2.08 -14.09
CA GLU A 82 -8.18 -1.20 -14.39
C GLU A 82 -9.56 -1.85 -14.21
N ASP A 83 -9.64 -3.19 -14.26
CA ASP A 83 -10.84 -3.97 -13.97
C ASP A 83 -11.31 -3.86 -12.50
N GLY A 84 -10.44 -3.37 -11.60
CA GLY A 84 -10.76 -3.18 -10.19
C GLY A 84 -10.74 -4.43 -9.33
N GLU A 85 -10.35 -5.58 -9.90
CA GLU A 85 -10.40 -6.89 -9.23
C GLU A 85 -9.07 -7.65 -9.32
N THR A 86 -8.38 -7.54 -10.45
CA THR A 86 -7.18 -8.33 -10.72
C THR A 86 -5.95 -7.71 -10.08
N VAL A 87 -5.30 -8.44 -9.15
CA VAL A 87 -4.02 -8.02 -8.55
C VAL A 87 -2.84 -8.77 -9.19
N LYS A 88 -1.91 -8.02 -9.79
CA LYS A 88 -0.70 -8.55 -10.43
C LYS A 88 0.57 -8.05 -9.74
N GLY A 89 1.59 -8.90 -9.68
CA GLY A 89 2.93 -8.48 -9.27
C GLY A 89 3.62 -7.70 -10.40
N ILE A 90 4.36 -6.67 -10.04
CA ILE A 90 5.20 -5.93 -10.98
C ILE A 90 6.57 -6.62 -11.01
N SER A 91 7.01 -7.03 -12.19
CA SER A 91 8.34 -7.59 -12.40
C SER A 91 9.25 -6.54 -13.05
N LEU A 92 10.44 -6.35 -12.50
CA LEU A 92 11.48 -5.50 -13.09
C LEU A 92 12.36 -6.25 -14.11
N GLN A 93 12.01 -7.51 -14.46
CA GLN A 93 12.61 -8.31 -15.54
C GLN A 93 14.14 -8.12 -15.74
N GLY A 94 14.98 -8.70 -14.87
CA GLY A 94 16.44 -8.64 -14.98
C GLY A 94 17.08 -7.26 -14.78
N GLN A 95 16.36 -6.16 -15.02
CA GLN A 95 16.86 -4.78 -14.88
C GLN A 95 17.25 -4.44 -13.44
N ALA A 96 16.68 -5.15 -12.47
CA ALA A 96 16.94 -4.97 -11.04
C ALA A 96 17.94 -5.98 -10.47
N GLU A 97 18.52 -6.86 -11.29
CA GLU A 97 19.48 -7.86 -10.83
C GLU A 97 20.69 -7.16 -10.18
N GLY A 98 21.06 -7.57 -8.97
CA GLY A 98 22.11 -6.92 -8.17
C GLY A 98 21.80 -5.51 -7.64
N ALA A 99 20.68 -4.89 -8.03
CA ALA A 99 20.32 -3.55 -7.56
C ALA A 99 19.98 -3.55 -6.05
N PRO A 100 20.51 -2.58 -5.27
CA PRO A 100 20.16 -2.40 -3.86
C PRO A 100 18.66 -2.14 -3.64
N PRO A 101 18.11 -2.42 -2.44
CA PRO A 101 16.69 -2.21 -2.11
C PRO A 101 16.16 -0.81 -2.46
N GLU A 102 16.90 0.24 -2.12
CA GLU A 102 16.53 1.63 -2.37
C GLU A 102 16.40 1.93 -3.87
N ILE A 103 17.28 1.37 -4.70
CA ILE A 103 17.24 1.51 -6.16
C ILE A 103 16.01 0.78 -6.71
N ARG A 104 15.70 -0.42 -6.20
CA ARG A 104 14.51 -1.17 -6.62
C ARG A 104 13.22 -0.42 -6.33
N ILE A 105 13.12 0.25 -5.18
CA ILE A 105 11.96 1.09 -4.84
C ILE A 105 11.78 2.19 -5.90
N VAL A 106 12.85 2.90 -6.27
CA VAL A 106 12.82 3.94 -7.31
C VAL A 106 12.37 3.36 -8.67
N MET A 107 12.87 2.19 -9.03
CA MET A 107 12.46 1.50 -10.26
C MET A 107 10.98 1.13 -10.25
N TYR A 108 10.47 0.59 -9.13
CA TYR A 108 9.04 0.28 -8.99
C TYR A 108 8.18 1.53 -9.09
N ARG A 109 8.53 2.62 -8.39
CA ARG A 109 7.78 3.89 -8.48
C ARG A 109 7.72 4.39 -9.93
N SER A 110 8.82 4.27 -10.67
CA SER A 110 8.88 4.64 -12.09
C SER A 110 7.98 3.76 -12.97
N ALA A 111 8.01 2.44 -12.74
CA ALA A 111 7.15 1.49 -13.46
C ALA A 111 5.67 1.74 -13.17
N ILE A 112 5.30 1.94 -11.89
CA ILE A 112 3.95 2.27 -11.47
C ILE A 112 3.48 3.56 -12.12
N LYS A 113 4.28 4.64 -12.06
CA LYS A 113 3.94 5.92 -12.70
C LYS A 113 3.68 5.75 -14.20
N SER A 114 4.48 4.93 -14.89
CA SER A 114 4.26 4.61 -16.31
C SER A 114 2.96 3.86 -16.58
N LEU A 115 2.57 2.93 -15.71
CA LEU A 115 1.31 2.18 -15.81
C LEU A 115 0.10 3.06 -15.50
N ALA A 116 0.18 3.86 -14.44
CA ALA A 116 -0.85 4.81 -14.03
C ALA A 116 -1.15 5.84 -15.14
N ARG A 117 -0.11 6.39 -15.77
CA ARG A 117 -0.26 7.35 -16.89
C ARG A 117 -0.94 6.75 -18.13
N ARG A 118 -0.86 5.42 -18.30
CA ARG A 118 -1.53 4.69 -19.37
C ARG A 118 -2.96 4.26 -19.00
N GLY A 119 -3.42 4.55 -17.78
CA GLY A 119 -4.74 4.16 -17.29
C GLY A 119 -4.88 2.67 -16.94
N LEU A 120 -3.80 1.89 -16.98
CA LEU A 120 -3.85 0.42 -16.91
C LEU A 120 -4.09 -0.13 -15.49
N ILE A 121 -4.04 0.73 -14.47
CA ILE A 121 -4.12 0.34 -13.07
C ILE A 121 -5.01 1.33 -12.29
N ASN A 122 -5.73 0.81 -11.31
CA ASN A 122 -6.53 1.60 -10.36
C ASN A 122 -5.77 1.92 -9.08
N ALA A 123 -4.85 1.05 -8.67
CA ALA A 123 -4.03 1.22 -7.48
C ALA A 123 -2.69 0.49 -7.62
N ALA A 124 -1.73 0.86 -6.78
CA ALA A 124 -0.48 0.12 -6.65
C ALA A 124 -0.02 0.08 -5.20
N ALA A 125 0.88 -0.85 -4.90
CA ALA A 125 1.54 -0.95 -3.61
C ALA A 125 3.00 -1.40 -3.78
N ILE A 126 3.90 -0.82 -2.99
CA ILE A 126 5.30 -1.27 -2.84
C ILE A 126 5.47 -1.72 -1.40
N LEU A 127 5.89 -2.97 -1.21
CA LEU A 127 6.19 -3.54 0.10
C LEU A 127 7.69 -3.72 0.24
N TYR A 128 8.21 -3.29 1.37
CA TYR A 128 9.60 -3.53 1.76
C TYR A 128 9.69 -3.61 3.28
N ALA A 129 10.71 -4.32 3.76
CA ALA A 129 10.92 -4.49 5.20
C ALA A 129 12.33 -4.02 5.58
N GLY A 130 12.43 -3.35 6.72
CA GLY A 130 13.69 -2.83 7.25
C GLY A 130 13.82 -3.02 8.76
N THR A 131 15.02 -2.83 9.28
CA THR A 131 15.29 -2.82 10.72
C THR A 131 14.94 -1.43 11.28
N VAL A 132 14.26 -1.38 12.43
CA VAL A 132 13.81 -0.10 13.03
C VAL A 132 14.89 0.54 13.91
N ALA A 133 15.74 -0.27 14.56
CA ALA A 133 16.84 0.22 15.37
C ALA A 133 18.05 -0.73 15.27
N GLU A 134 19.26 -0.16 15.28
CA GLU A 134 20.48 -0.94 15.43
C GLU A 134 20.45 -1.63 16.80
N ASN A 135 20.57 -2.97 16.80
CA ASN A 135 20.52 -3.86 17.98
C ASN A 135 19.12 -4.23 18.52
N ASP A 136 18.04 -4.05 17.74
CA ASP A 136 16.71 -4.60 18.05
C ASP A 136 16.25 -5.54 16.93
N ASP A 137 15.70 -6.70 17.30
CA ASP A 137 15.09 -7.66 16.37
C ASP A 137 13.76 -7.15 15.78
N THR A 138 13.30 -5.99 16.24
CA THR A 138 12.13 -5.30 15.72
C THR A 138 12.37 -4.76 14.31
N LYS A 139 11.63 -5.33 13.37
CA LYS A 139 11.60 -4.93 11.96
C LYS A 139 10.29 -4.19 11.69
N ALA A 140 10.25 -3.45 10.59
CA ALA A 140 9.02 -2.82 10.11
C ALA A 140 8.75 -3.27 8.68
N LEU A 141 7.49 -3.63 8.42
CA LEU A 141 6.95 -3.76 7.07
C LEU A 141 6.36 -2.41 6.69
N VAL A 142 6.83 -1.84 5.60
CA VAL A 142 6.26 -0.64 4.99
C VAL A 142 5.47 -1.06 3.76
N ILE A 143 4.28 -0.49 3.63
CA ILE A 143 3.39 -0.60 2.48
C ILE A 143 3.14 0.82 1.98
N GLU A 144 3.88 1.23 0.95
CA GLU A 144 3.52 2.44 0.19
C GLU A 144 2.35 2.07 -0.70
N HIS A 145 1.27 2.86 -0.72
CA HIS A 145 0.16 2.62 -1.64
C HIS A 145 -0.51 3.91 -2.09
N GLU A 146 -1.04 3.88 -3.32
CA GLU A 146 -1.88 4.94 -3.88
C GLU A 146 -3.03 4.34 -4.67
N HIS A 147 -4.14 5.07 -4.71
CA HIS A 147 -5.31 4.79 -5.51
C HIS A 147 -5.61 5.98 -6.43
N ARG A 148 -6.03 5.70 -7.66
CA ARG A 148 -6.43 6.71 -8.65
C ARG A 148 -7.62 7.60 -8.26
N LEU A 149 -8.28 7.29 -7.14
CA LEU A 149 -9.46 7.98 -6.62
C LEU A 149 -9.13 8.86 -5.41
N GLY A 150 -7.84 9.19 -5.21
CA GLY A 150 -7.45 10.18 -4.22
C GLY A 150 -7.07 9.62 -2.86
N VAL A 151 -6.52 8.40 -2.79
CA VAL A 151 -5.88 7.87 -1.57
C VAL A 151 -4.39 7.71 -1.80
N SER A 152 -3.56 8.23 -0.90
CA SER A 152 -2.10 8.08 -0.93
C SER A 152 -1.56 8.02 0.51
N ALA A 153 -0.92 6.90 0.87
CA ALA A 153 -0.41 6.71 2.22
C ALA A 153 0.77 5.71 2.28
N ASN A 154 1.52 5.82 3.36
CA ASN A 154 2.45 4.81 3.84
C ASN A 154 1.83 4.15 5.06
N LYS A 155 1.74 2.82 5.03
CA LYS A 155 1.39 2.03 6.21
C LYS A 155 2.62 1.33 6.74
N VAL A 156 2.88 1.47 8.03
CA VAL A 156 4.02 0.88 8.70
C VAL A 156 3.52 -0.06 9.77
N VAL A 157 4.00 -1.31 9.74
CA VAL A 157 3.65 -2.34 10.72
C VAL A 157 4.92 -2.90 11.30
N GLY A 158 5.16 -2.63 12.59
CA GLY A 158 6.26 -3.26 13.32
C GLY A 158 6.03 -4.76 13.42
N TYR A 159 7.09 -5.56 13.37
CA TYR A 159 7.01 -7.00 13.55
C TYR A 159 8.29 -7.58 14.14
N ARG A 160 8.15 -8.72 14.82
CA ARG A 160 9.26 -9.54 15.30
C ARG A 160 9.10 -10.97 14.81
N LYS A 161 10.21 -11.63 14.50
CA LYS A 161 10.24 -13.06 14.19
C LYS A 161 10.42 -13.82 15.50
N GLU A 162 9.44 -14.65 15.85
CA GLU A 162 9.53 -15.58 16.97
C GLU A 162 9.56 -17.01 16.41
N LYS A 163 10.75 -17.61 16.32
CA LYS A 163 10.95 -18.94 15.69
C LYS A 163 10.36 -18.94 14.26
N ASP A 164 9.24 -19.64 14.06
CA ASP A 164 8.59 -19.86 12.76
C ASP A 164 7.39 -18.95 12.51
N ARG A 165 7.11 -18.00 13.41
CA ARG A 165 5.97 -17.08 13.29
C ARG A 165 6.40 -15.62 13.35
N ILE A 166 5.59 -14.78 12.74
CA ILE A 166 5.72 -13.34 12.83
C ILE A 166 4.69 -12.82 13.82
N VAL A 167 5.17 -12.07 14.81
CA VAL A 167 4.33 -11.31 15.74
C VAL A 167 4.29 -9.87 15.26
N TRP A 168 3.09 -9.36 15.07
CA TRP A 168 2.85 -8.04 14.51
C TRP A 168 2.49 -7.05 15.61
N GLY A 169 3.02 -5.84 15.48
CA GLY A 169 2.60 -4.69 16.27
C GLY A 169 1.39 -3.99 15.67
N GLU A 170 0.94 -2.93 16.35
CA GLU A 170 -0.13 -2.07 15.85
C GLU A 170 0.33 -1.34 14.57
N PRO A 171 -0.49 -1.33 13.50
CA PRO A 171 -0.18 -0.60 12.30
C PRO A 171 -0.36 0.91 12.51
N PHE A 172 0.55 1.70 11.94
CA PHE A 172 0.42 3.14 11.82
C PHE A 172 0.30 3.52 10.34
N THR A 173 -0.52 4.52 10.02
CA THR A 173 -0.71 5.01 8.65
C THR A 173 -0.45 6.50 8.59
N GLU A 174 0.41 6.91 7.66
CA GLU A 174 0.76 8.28 7.39
C GLU A 174 0.36 8.66 5.96
N LYS A 175 -0.34 9.78 5.80
CA LYS A 175 -0.65 10.30 4.45
C LYS A 175 0.62 10.75 3.77
N LYS A 176 0.75 10.48 2.47
CA LYS A 176 1.88 10.95 1.66
C LYS A 176 1.39 11.75 0.44
N PRO A 177 2.24 12.61 -0.16
CA PRO A 177 1.91 13.23 -1.44
C PRO A 177 1.65 12.17 -2.53
N PHE A 178 0.87 12.53 -3.54
CA PHE A 178 0.73 11.68 -4.72
C PHE A 178 2.00 11.75 -5.57
N GLU A 179 2.47 10.58 -5.96
CA GLU A 179 3.69 10.41 -6.76
C GLU A 179 3.44 9.59 -8.02
N TRP A 180 2.37 8.77 -8.03
CA TRP A 180 2.14 7.80 -9.10
C TRP A 180 1.00 8.20 -10.03
N PHE A 181 -0.13 8.64 -9.45
CA PHE A 181 -1.35 8.93 -10.23
C PHE A 181 -1.52 10.38 -10.64
N TYR A 182 -0.91 11.32 -9.90
CA TYR A 182 -1.06 12.75 -10.16
C TYR A 182 0.33 13.40 -10.25
N GLU A 183 0.50 14.28 -11.23
CA GLU A 183 1.68 15.13 -11.30
C GLU A 183 1.58 16.20 -10.20
N ALA A 184 2.70 16.51 -9.56
CA ALA A 184 2.78 17.67 -8.69
C ALA A 184 2.40 18.92 -9.49
N LYS A 185 1.43 19.71 -9.02
CA LYS A 185 1.12 21.00 -9.64
C LYS A 185 2.38 21.85 -9.57
N VAL A 186 3.00 22.14 -10.71
CA VAL A 186 4.06 23.14 -10.81
C VAL A 186 3.40 24.48 -10.48
N THR A 187 3.59 24.97 -9.26
CA THR A 187 3.33 26.37 -8.95
C THR A 187 4.35 27.19 -9.71
N LYS A 188 3.99 27.64 -10.92
CA LYS A 188 4.68 28.76 -11.55
C LYS A 188 4.49 29.97 -10.64
N ASN A 189 5.52 30.37 -9.91
CA ASN A 189 5.56 31.73 -9.41
C ASN A 189 5.51 32.66 -10.63
N PRO A 190 4.56 33.61 -10.70
CA PRO A 190 4.65 34.66 -11.70
C PRO A 190 5.96 35.41 -11.45
N SER A 191 6.76 35.48 -12.51
CA SER A 191 7.98 36.31 -12.59
C SER A 191 7.61 37.77 -12.52
#